data_AF-A0A1E1K0H0-F1
#
_entry.id   AF-A0A1E1K0H0-F1
#
_cell.length_a   1.000
_cell.length_b   1.000
_cell.length_c   1.000
_cell.angle_alpha   90.00
_cell.angle_beta   90.00
_cell.angle_gamma   90.00
#
_symmetry.space_group_name_H-M   'P 1'
#
loop_
_entity.id
_entity.type
_entity.pdbx_description
1 polymer ?
#
loop_
_entity_poly.entity_id
_entity_poly.type
_entity_poly.pdbx_seq_one_letter_code
_entity_poly.pdbx_strand_id
1 'polypeptide(L)'
;MASPSSIPDDGFVQIFEAPAGSNWYSGVNALASNSTTPFFIAKDYRLKHPNNQTGGYKVIQPFVTTIQSAGNFTLSTITIERSAVDDVSESIYPGHADFEVLDG
;
A
#
# COMPACT_ATOMS: atom_id res chain seq x y z
N MET A 1 6.88 -5.94 -33.15
CA MET A 1 8.31 -5.60 -33.39
C MET A 1 8.70 -4.57 -32.34
N ALA A 2 9.28 -5.01 -31.23
CA ALA A 2 9.74 -4.14 -30.14
C ALA A 2 11.25 -3.96 -30.25
N SER A 3 11.70 -2.71 -30.17
CA SER A 3 13.11 -2.28 -30.21
C SER A 3 13.84 -2.75 -28.93
N PRO A 4 15.13 -3.14 -29.00
CA PRO A 4 15.82 -3.74 -27.86
C PRO A 4 16.03 -2.71 -26.74
N SER A 5 15.63 -3.08 -25.51
CA SER A 5 16.03 -2.35 -24.31
C SER A 5 17.55 -2.43 -24.18
N SER A 6 18.22 -1.28 -24.13
CA SER A 6 19.65 -1.19 -23.93
C SER A 6 20.07 -1.97 -22.68
N ILE A 7 20.98 -2.93 -22.87
CA ILE A 7 21.62 -3.70 -21.79
C ILE A 7 22.53 -2.74 -21.01
N PRO A 8 22.35 -2.53 -19.70
CA PRO A 8 23.34 -1.85 -18.88
C PRO A 8 24.61 -2.70 -18.76
N ASP A 9 25.77 -2.04 -18.72
CA ASP A 9 27.14 -2.61 -18.77
C ASP A 9 27.52 -3.49 -17.55
N ASP A 10 26.57 -3.81 -16.68
CA ASP A 10 26.75 -4.62 -15.46
C ASP A 10 25.97 -5.94 -15.46
N GLY A 11 25.32 -6.30 -16.57
CA GLY A 11 24.73 -7.64 -16.75
C GLY A 11 23.49 -7.94 -15.89
N PHE A 12 23.00 -6.97 -15.12
CA PHE A 12 21.71 -7.08 -14.44
C PHE A 12 20.65 -6.36 -15.26
N VAL A 13 19.81 -7.12 -15.98
CA VAL A 13 18.54 -6.56 -16.45
C VAL A 13 17.67 -6.34 -15.23
N GLN A 14 17.63 -5.11 -14.70
CA GLN A 14 16.61 -4.72 -13.74
C GLN A 14 15.28 -4.66 -14.49
N ILE A 15 14.64 -5.81 -14.63
CA ILE A 15 13.25 -5.90 -15.08
C ILE A 15 12.41 -5.35 -13.92
N PHE A 16 12.09 -4.06 -13.97
CA PHE A 16 11.25 -3.44 -12.95
C PHE A 16 9.78 -3.89 -13.06
N GLU A 17 9.38 -4.46 -14.20
CA GLU A 17 8.03 -4.96 -14.45
C GLU A 17 8.03 -6.08 -15.49
N ALA A 18 7.25 -7.14 -15.25
CA ALA A 18 6.98 -8.19 -16.22
C ALA A 18 5.58 -8.79 -15.97
N PRO A 19 4.79 -9.05 -17.03
CA PRO A 19 5.04 -8.75 -18.45
C PRO A 19 5.01 -7.24 -18.76
N ALA A 20 5.49 -6.86 -19.95
CA ALA A 20 5.42 -5.48 -20.42
C ALA A 20 3.97 -4.96 -20.42
N GLY A 21 3.76 -3.74 -19.91
CA GLY A 21 2.43 -3.17 -19.70
C GLY A 21 1.80 -3.48 -18.35
N SER A 22 2.55 -4.11 -17.43
CA SER A 22 2.17 -4.13 -16.02
C SER A 22 2.27 -2.72 -15.43
N ASN A 23 1.46 -2.42 -14.42
CA ASN A 23 1.54 -1.12 -13.75
C ASN A 23 2.53 -1.19 -12.59
N TRP A 24 3.80 -0.84 -12.81
CA TRP A 24 4.77 -0.67 -11.72
C TRP A 24 5.36 0.73 -11.74
N TYR A 25 5.04 1.55 -10.73
CA TYR A 25 5.34 3.00 -10.71
C TYR A 25 4.82 3.81 -11.92
N SER A 26 3.92 3.23 -12.71
CA SER A 26 3.40 3.82 -13.95
C SER A 26 1.89 4.09 -13.91
N GLY A 27 1.19 3.66 -12.86
CA GLY A 27 -0.25 3.83 -12.72
C GLY A 27 -0.81 3.20 -11.46
N VAL A 28 -2.10 3.43 -11.18
CA VAL A 28 -2.77 2.92 -9.98
C VAL A 28 -2.74 1.38 -9.98
N ASN A 29 -2.35 0.81 -8.84
CA ASN A 29 -2.41 -0.62 -8.55
C ASN A 29 -3.70 -0.97 -7.81
N ALA A 30 -4.45 -1.91 -8.35
CA ALA A 30 -5.63 -2.47 -7.71
C ALA A 30 -5.25 -3.67 -6.83
N LEU A 31 -5.99 -3.85 -5.73
CA LEU A 31 -5.97 -5.08 -4.95
C LEU A 31 -6.60 -6.20 -5.78
N ALA A 32 -6.16 -7.46 -5.58
CA ALA A 32 -6.79 -8.61 -6.19
C ALA A 32 -8.27 -8.72 -5.79
N SER A 33 -9.16 -9.21 -6.66
CA SER A 33 -10.59 -9.34 -6.35
C SER A 33 -10.95 -10.59 -5.54
N ASN A 34 -9.96 -11.39 -5.13
CA ASN A 34 -10.15 -12.66 -4.42
C ASN A 34 -8.93 -12.99 -3.53
N SER A 35 -9.02 -14.09 -2.78
CA SER A 35 -7.99 -14.52 -1.82
C SER A 35 -6.88 -15.41 -2.40
N THR A 36 -6.90 -15.68 -3.70
CA THR A 36 -5.99 -16.64 -4.35
C THR A 36 -5.09 -16.02 -5.41
N THR A 37 -5.46 -14.85 -5.93
CA THR A 37 -4.69 -14.15 -6.96
C THR A 37 -3.59 -13.32 -6.30
N PRO A 38 -2.30 -13.57 -6.61
CA PRO A 38 -1.22 -12.73 -6.12
C PRO A 38 -1.28 -11.34 -6.79
N PHE A 39 -0.82 -10.32 -6.07
CA PHE A 39 -0.76 -8.94 -6.57
C PHE A 39 0.41 -8.21 -5.92
N PHE A 40 0.84 -7.13 -6.57
CA PHE A 40 1.94 -6.28 -6.11
C PHE A 40 1.48 -4.82 -6.18
N ILE A 41 1.94 -4.02 -5.23
CA ILE A 41 1.58 -2.60 -5.13
C ILE A 41 2.87 -1.80 -4.96
N ALA A 42 3.14 -0.90 -5.89
CA ALA A 42 4.21 0.06 -5.77
C ALA A 42 3.89 1.10 -4.68
N LYS A 43 4.93 1.61 -4.01
CA LYS A 43 4.77 2.60 -2.93
C LYS A 43 3.96 3.80 -3.43
N ASP A 44 2.85 4.09 -2.75
CA ASP A 44 1.94 5.21 -3.04
C ASP A 44 1.09 5.15 -4.32
N TYR A 45 1.09 4.01 -5.03
CA TYR A 45 0.25 3.76 -6.21
C TYR A 45 -1.06 3.00 -5.92
N ARG A 46 -1.41 2.81 -4.64
CA ARG A 46 -2.71 2.23 -4.21
C ARG A 46 -3.76 3.30 -3.93
N LEU A 47 -5.02 2.87 -3.84
CA LEU A 47 -6.13 3.71 -3.38
C LEU A 47 -5.84 4.25 -1.97
N LYS A 48 -6.14 5.53 -1.77
CA LYS A 48 -5.86 6.27 -0.52
C LYS A 48 -7.19 6.74 0.04
N HIS A 49 -7.43 6.46 1.32
CA HIS A 49 -8.63 6.87 2.02
C HIS A 49 -8.27 7.98 3.02
N PRO A 50 -8.65 9.24 2.76
CA PRO A 50 -8.49 10.30 3.74
C PRO A 50 -9.51 10.13 4.88
N ASN A 51 -9.06 10.32 6.12
CA ASN A 51 -9.91 10.37 7.31
C ASN A 51 -9.56 11.61 8.12
N ASN A 52 -10.57 12.40 8.48
CA ASN A 52 -10.47 13.65 9.23
C ASN A 52 -11.40 13.68 10.45
N GLN A 53 -11.88 12.53 10.93
CA GLN A 53 -12.93 12.48 11.96
C GLN A 53 -12.44 12.79 13.37
N THR A 54 -11.13 12.69 13.63
CA THR A 54 -10.57 12.66 14.99
C THR A 54 -9.67 13.86 15.31
N GLY A 55 -9.96 15.04 14.73
CA GLY A 55 -9.17 16.25 15.00
C GLY A 55 -7.81 16.30 14.29
N GLY A 56 -7.52 15.33 13.41
CA GLY A 56 -6.36 15.37 12.54
C GLY A 56 -6.49 14.51 11.27
N TYR A 57 -5.67 14.81 10.28
CA TYR A 57 -5.59 14.12 9.00
C TYR A 57 -4.86 12.78 9.10
N LYS A 58 -5.54 11.74 8.64
CA LYS A 58 -5.00 10.40 8.45
C LYS A 58 -5.22 9.97 7.01
N VAL A 59 -4.25 9.30 6.42
CA VAL A 59 -4.38 8.65 5.11
C VAL A 59 -4.16 7.16 5.29
N ILE A 60 -5.22 6.38 5.06
CA ILE A 60 -5.19 4.93 5.14
C ILE A 60 -4.95 4.38 3.73
N GLN A 61 -3.98 3.49 3.59
CA GLN A 61 -3.66 2.87 2.31
C GLN A 61 -3.60 1.34 2.46
N PRO A 62 -4.71 0.62 2.16
CA PRO A 62 -4.82 -0.82 2.37
C PRO A 62 -3.89 -1.64 1.45
N PHE A 63 -3.30 -2.69 2.01
CA PHE A 63 -2.59 -3.78 1.30
C PHE A 63 -3.40 -5.08 1.29
N VAL A 64 -4.11 -5.38 2.38
CA VAL A 64 -4.97 -6.56 2.49
C VAL A 64 -6.27 -6.15 3.15
N THR A 65 -7.39 -6.49 2.52
CA THR A 65 -8.74 -6.37 3.08
C THR A 65 -9.31 -7.77 3.36
N THR A 66 -10.53 -7.84 3.88
CA THR A 66 -11.25 -9.11 4.07
C THR A 66 -11.38 -9.93 2.78
N ILE A 67 -11.33 -9.31 1.61
CA ILE A 67 -11.40 -10.00 0.31
C ILE A 67 -10.12 -10.82 0.06
N GLN A 68 -8.94 -10.23 0.23
CA GLN A 68 -7.67 -10.91 -0.09
C GLN A 68 -7.25 -11.89 1.01
N SER A 69 -7.68 -11.67 2.26
CA SER A 69 -7.39 -12.57 3.38
C SER A 69 -8.42 -13.67 3.62
N ALA A 70 -9.47 -13.76 2.80
CA ALA A 70 -10.64 -14.62 3.07
C ALA A 70 -11.24 -14.39 4.47
N GLY A 71 -11.27 -13.12 4.91
CA GLY A 71 -11.84 -12.70 6.19
C GLY A 71 -10.91 -12.85 7.41
N ASN A 72 -9.66 -13.28 7.23
CA ASN A 72 -8.77 -13.58 8.37
C ASN A 72 -8.10 -12.34 8.98
N PHE A 73 -7.64 -11.40 8.15
CA PHE A 73 -6.92 -10.21 8.62
C PHE A 73 -7.01 -9.03 7.65
N THR A 74 -6.60 -7.85 8.11
CA THR A 74 -6.38 -6.67 7.27
C THR A 74 -4.96 -6.14 7.49
N LEU A 75 -4.38 -5.57 6.43
CA LEU A 75 -3.05 -4.94 6.49
C LEU A 75 -3.11 -3.61 5.74
N SER A 76 -2.58 -2.55 6.34
CA SER A 76 -2.54 -1.22 5.75
C SER A 76 -1.38 -0.40 6.29
N THR A 77 -0.94 0.59 5.53
CA THR A 77 -0.17 1.69 6.11
C THR A 77 -1.13 2.82 6.48
N ILE A 78 -0.84 3.49 7.59
CA ILE A 78 -1.57 4.68 8.01
C ILE A 78 -0.54 5.80 8.14
N THR A 79 -0.69 6.85 7.34
CA THR A 79 0.06 8.10 7.52
C THR A 79 -0.77 9.02 8.38
N ILE A 80 -0.21 9.47 9.49
CA ILE A 80 -0.88 10.28 10.49
C ILE A 80 -0.16 11.63 10.53
N GLU A 81 -0.91 12.72 10.51
CA GLU A 81 -0.30 14.02 10.76
C GLU A 81 0.11 14.18 12.23
N ARG A 82 1.17 14.94 12.46
CA ARG A 82 1.55 15.31 13.82
C ARG A 82 0.56 16.32 14.38
N SER A 83 -0.19 15.94 15.41
CA SER A 83 -0.94 16.90 16.22
C SER A 83 0.00 17.71 17.12
N ALA A 84 -0.27 19.00 17.26
CA ALA A 84 0.42 19.89 18.19
C ALA A 84 -0.25 19.96 19.58
N VAL A 85 -1.35 19.23 19.76
CA VAL A 85 -2.16 19.23 20.97
C VAL A 85 -2.12 17.83 21.59
N ASP A 86 -1.91 17.75 22.91
CA ASP A 86 -1.79 16.50 23.66
C ASP A 86 -3.14 15.77 23.88
N ASP A 87 -4.25 16.37 23.47
CA ASP A 87 -5.60 15.83 23.62
C ASP A 87 -6.08 15.27 22.26
N VAL A 88 -5.66 14.05 21.95
CA VAL A 88 -6.08 13.33 20.73
C VAL A 88 -7.20 12.36 21.09
N SER A 89 -8.27 12.32 20.30
CA SER A 89 -9.34 11.36 20.59
C SER A 89 -8.89 9.94 20.28
N GLU A 90 -9.10 9.05 21.25
CA GLU A 90 -8.79 7.63 21.14
C GLU A 90 -9.87 6.92 20.31
N SER A 91 -9.46 5.88 19.58
CA SER A 91 -10.39 5.00 18.87
C SER A 91 -10.09 3.55 19.28
N ILE A 92 -11.07 2.91 19.91
CA ILE A 92 -10.97 1.53 20.37
C ILE A 92 -11.67 0.64 19.34
N TYR A 93 -10.94 -0.33 18.81
CA TYR A 93 -11.46 -1.32 17.87
C TYR A 93 -11.49 -2.71 18.52
N PRO A 94 -12.54 -3.50 18.27
CA PRO A 94 -12.59 -4.88 18.75
C PRO A 94 -11.61 -5.76 17.95
N GLY A 95 -10.95 -6.69 18.64
CA GLY A 95 -10.06 -7.68 18.03
C GLY A 95 -8.58 -7.46 18.33
N HIS A 96 -7.74 -8.31 17.73
CA HIS A 96 -6.29 -8.21 17.84
C HIS A 96 -5.75 -7.30 16.73
N ALA A 97 -4.86 -6.39 17.10
CA ALA A 97 -4.13 -5.55 16.16
C ALA A 97 -2.66 -5.52 16.57
N ASP A 98 -1.79 -5.38 15.57
CA ASP A 98 -0.36 -5.17 15.75
C ASP A 98 0.07 -3.96 14.91
N PHE A 99 1.06 -3.21 15.39
CA PHE A 99 1.51 -1.97 14.77
C PHE A 99 3.03 -1.92 14.76
N GLU A 100 3.60 -1.69 13.58
CA GLU A 100 4.98 -1.26 13.46
C GLU A 100 4.99 0.27 13.26
N VAL A 101 5.68 0.98 14.16
CA VAL A 101 5.91 2.42 14.02
C VAL A 101 7.28 2.60 13.38
N LEU A 102 7.28 3.10 12.15
CA LEU A 102 8.49 3.53 11.47
C LEU A 102 8.75 5.00 11.82
N ASP A 103 9.42 5.23 12.95
CA ASP A 103 9.94 6.56 13.30
C ASP A 103 11.30 6.79 12.62
N GLY A 104 11.53 8.03 12.21
CA GLY A 104 12.79 8.51 11.59
C GLY A 104 13.39 9.66 12.38
#